data_AF-A0A953Z0T9-F1
#
_entry.id   AF-A0A953Z0T9-F1
#
_cell.length_a   1.000
_cell.length_b   1.000
_cell.length_c   1.000
_cell.angle_alpha   90.00
_cell.angle_beta   90.00
_cell.angle_gamma   90.00
#
_symmetry.space_group_name_H-M   'P 1'
#
loop_
_entity.id
_entity.type
_entity.pdbx_description
1 polymer ?
#
loop_
_entity_poly.entity_id
_entity_poly.type
_entity_poly.pdbx_seq_one_letter_code
_entity_poly.pdbx_strand_id
1 'polypeptide(L)' 'MAAKFAMPDFMMMDELLSDEEMTIRDTVREFVADHITPIIADHYEAGTFPKELITKFGELGVLGANLPEEYGCAG' A
#
# COMPACT_ATOMS: atom_id res chain seq x y z
N MET A 1 -0.89 -7.22 20.38
CA MET A 1 -0.63 -6.74 19.00
C MET A 1 -0.75 -7.94 18.08
N ALA A 2 -1.52 -7.83 17.00
CA ALA A 2 -1.50 -8.85 15.96
C ALA A 2 -0.08 -8.97 15.40
N ALA A 3 0.39 -10.19 15.12
CA ALA A 3 1.69 -10.38 14.51
C ALA A 3 1.72 -9.65 13.16
N LYS A 4 2.72 -8.78 12.94
CA LYS A 4 2.97 -8.18 11.62
C LYS A 4 3.14 -9.32 10.62
N PHE A 5 2.37 -9.28 9.54
CA PHE A 5 2.43 -10.29 8.49
C PHE A 5 3.82 -10.28 7.83
N ALA A 6 4.59 -11.34 8.04
CA ALA A 6 5.86 -11.58 7.38
C ALA A 6 5.61 -12.36 6.09
N MET A 7 5.93 -11.75 4.94
CA MET A 7 5.87 -12.48 3.67
C MET A 7 7.01 -13.50 3.67
N PRO A 8 6.76 -14.77 3.31
CA PRO A 8 7.85 -15.71 3.08
C PRO A 8 8.75 -15.20 1.95
N ASP A 9 10.04 -15.03 2.23
CA ASP A 9 11.05 -14.64 1.25
C ASP A 9 12.10 -15.75 1.11
N PHE A 10 11.75 -16.79 0.35
CA PHE A 10 12.61 -17.96 0.16
C PHE A 10 13.81 -17.70 -0.77
N MET A 11 13.75 -16.63 -1.56
CA MET A 11 14.73 -16.31 -2.60
C MET A 11 15.51 -15.04 -2.30
N MET A 12 15.37 -14.48 -1.09
CA MET A 12 16.00 -13.23 -0.66
C MET A 12 15.72 -12.07 -1.63
N MET A 13 14.47 -11.94 -2.08
CA MET A 13 14.04 -10.87 -2.98
C MET A 13 14.25 -9.48 -2.36
N ASP A 14 14.19 -9.37 -1.04
CA ASP A 14 14.40 -8.11 -0.34
C ASP A 14 15.82 -7.57 -0.53
N GLU A 15 16.82 -8.44 -0.75
CA GLU A 15 18.21 -8.02 -1.02
C GLU A 15 18.38 -7.34 -2.39
N LEU A 16 17.38 -7.46 -3.27
CA LEU A 16 17.37 -6.82 -4.60
C LEU A 16 16.76 -5.40 -4.57
N LEU A 17 16.17 -4.99 -3.44
CA LEU A 17 15.53 -3.70 -3.28
C LEU A 17 16.44 -2.74 -2.51
N SER A 18 16.36 -1.47 -2.86
CA SER A 18 16.93 -0.40 -2.04
C SER A 18 16.17 -0.24 -0.71
N ASP A 19 16.81 0.40 0.27
CA ASP A 19 16.18 0.73 1.56
C ASP A 19 14.91 1.57 1.39
N GLU A 20 14.90 2.45 0.38
CA GLU A 20 13.75 3.28 0.04
C GLU A 20 12.59 2.43 -0.52
N GLU A 21 12.86 1.54 -1.47
CA GLU A 21 11.84 0.64 -2.03
C GLU A 21 11.26 -0.30 -0.97
N MET A 22 12.09 -0.83 -0.07
CA MET A 22 11.62 -1.63 1.07
C MET A 22 10.72 -0.80 2.01
N THR A 23 11.09 0.45 2.29
CA THR A 23 10.31 1.34 3.14
C THR A 23 8.95 1.67 2.51
N ILE A 24 8.92 1.95 1.20
CA ILE A 24 7.67 2.19 0.45
C ILE A 24 6.78 0.94 0.53
N ARG A 25 7.34 -0.25 0.26
CA ARG A 25 6.61 -1.52 0.35
C ARG A 25 6.00 -1.73 1.74
N ASP A 26 6.76 -1.50 2.80
CA ASP A 26 6.31 -1.71 4.18
C ASP A 26 5.22 -0.72 4.57
N THR A 27 5.36 0.55 4.16
CA THR A 27 4.35 1.59 4.37
C THR A 27 3.03 1.23 3.69
N VAL A 28 3.07 0.78 2.43
CA VAL A 28 1.87 0.35 1.71
C VAL A 28 1.24 -0.88 2.36
N ARG A 29 2.05 -1.83 2.86
CA ARG A 29 1.54 -3.02 3.56
C ARG A 29 0.80 -2.64 4.84
N GLU A 30 1.35 -1.73 5.63
CA GLU A 30 0.68 -1.22 6.84
C GLU A 30 -0.63 -0.52 6.48
N PHE A 31 -0.64 0.33 5.45
CA PHE A 31 -1.85 0.97 4.96
C PHE A 31 -2.95 -0.03 4.60
N VAL A 32 -2.59 -1.11 3.87
CA VAL A 32 -3.54 -2.16 3.50
C VAL A 32 -4.12 -2.84 4.74
N ALA A 33 -3.27 -3.21 5.70
CA ALA A 33 -3.69 -3.87 6.93
C ALA A 33 -4.63 -3.00 7.77
N ASP A 34 -4.36 -1.70 7.85
CA ASP A 34 -5.09 -0.77 8.72
C ASP A 34 -6.36 -0.21 8.07
N HIS A 35 -6.37 -0.04 6.75
CA HIS A 35 -7.46 0.66 6.05
C HIS A 35 -8.28 -0.20 5.07
N ILE A 36 -7.71 -1.27 4.52
CA ILE A 36 -8.37 -2.07 3.47
C ILE A 36 -8.85 -3.40 4.02
N THR A 37 -7.97 -4.16 4.68
CA THR A 37 -8.30 -5.48 5.24
C THR A 37 -9.56 -5.48 6.12
N PRO A 38 -9.83 -4.45 6.96
CA PRO A 38 -11.02 -4.44 7.82
C PRO A 38 -12.35 -4.30 7.06
N ILE A 39 -12.34 -3.72 5.85
CA ILE A 39 -13.57 -3.32 5.14
C ILE A 39 -13.82 -4.12 3.86
N ILE A 40 -12.83 -4.87 3.37
CA ILE A 40 -12.87 -5.45 2.03
C ILE A 40 -13.97 -6.52 1.87
N ALA A 41 -14.25 -7.32 2.91
CA ALA A 41 -15.26 -8.37 2.85
C ALA A 41 -16.68 -7.78 2.66
N ASP A 42 -17.03 -6.77 3.46
CA ASP A 42 -18.32 -6.10 3.38
C ASP A 42 -18.54 -5.44 2.01
N HIS A 43 -17.52 -4.74 1.50
CA HIS A 43 -17.59 -4.12 0.17
C HIS A 43 -17.68 -5.15 -0.95
N TYR A 44 -16.99 -6.29 -0.83
CA TYR A 44 -17.09 -7.40 -1.78
C TYR A 44 -18.50 -7.99 -1.81
N GLU A 45 -19.05 -8.35 -0.65
CA GLU A 45 -20.41 -8.92 -0.54
C GLU A 45 -21.48 -7.95 -1.06
N ALA A 46 -21.34 -6.66 -0.78
CA ALA A 46 -22.27 -5.62 -1.23
C ALA A 46 -22.07 -5.21 -2.70
N GLY A 47 -20.96 -5.61 -3.35
CA GLY A 47 -20.62 -5.16 -4.70
C GLY A 47 -20.37 -3.65 -4.80
N THR A 48 -19.77 -3.06 -3.77
CA THR A 48 -19.52 -1.61 -3.69
C THR A 48 -18.03 -1.28 -3.64
N PHE A 49 -17.69 -0.01 -3.85
CA PHE A 49 -16.32 0.48 -3.79
C PHE A 49 -16.17 1.58 -2.71
N PRO A 50 -15.19 1.47 -1.79
CA PRO A 50 -14.93 2.48 -0.76
C PRO A 50 -14.23 3.71 -1.36
N LYS A 51 -15.02 4.71 -1.77
CA LYS A 51 -14.51 5.92 -2.46
C LYS A 51 -13.55 6.74 -1.61
N GLU A 52 -13.69 6.70 -0.29
CA GLU A 52 -12.81 7.35 0.67
C GLU A 52 -11.35 6.86 0.58
N LEU A 53 -11.13 5.63 0.08
CA LEU A 53 -9.76 5.14 -0.13
C LEU A 53 -9.03 5.92 -1.23
N ILE A 54 -9.74 6.51 -2.20
CA ILE A 54 -9.11 7.27 -3.30
C ILE A 54 -8.30 8.44 -2.73
N THR A 55 -8.88 9.22 -1.83
CA THR A 55 -8.19 10.35 -1.18
C THR A 55 -7.01 9.87 -0.35
N LYS A 56 -7.21 8.79 0.41
CA LYS A 56 -6.14 8.20 1.24
C LYS A 56 -4.96 7.69 0.40
N PHE A 57 -5.21 7.10 -0.77
CA PHE A 57 -4.16 6.68 -1.70
C PHE A 57 -3.41 7.87 -2.28
N GLY A 58 -4.11 8.98 -2.56
CA GLY A 58 -3.48 10.23 -2.99
C GLY A 58 -2.57 10.81 -1.90
N GLU A 59 -3.05 10.86 -0.66
CA GLU A 59 -2.26 11.31 0.50
C GLU A 59 -1.03 10.44 0.76
N LEU A 60 -1.13 9.13 0.50
CA LEU A 60 -0.01 8.19 0.60
C LEU A 60 1.01 8.33 -0.54
N GLY A 61 0.64 8.99 -1.65
CA GLY A 61 1.53 9.19 -2.80
C GLY A 61 1.64 7.99 -3.75
N VAL A 62 0.75 6.99 -3.64
CA VAL A 62 0.80 5.78 -4.49
C VAL A 62 0.11 5.96 -5.85
N LEU A 63 -0.60 7.07 -6.06
CA LEU A 63 -1.26 7.39 -7.32
C LEU A 63 -0.29 8.11 -8.25
N GLY A 64 0.20 7.39 -9.28
CA GLY A 64 1.18 7.95 -10.21
C GLY A 64 2.56 8.11 -9.58
N ALA A 65 2.98 7.20 -8.71
CA ALA A 65 4.23 7.28 -7.95
C ALA A 65 5.52 7.40 -8.79
N ASN A 66 5.44 7.17 -10.10
CA ASN A 66 6.55 7.28 -11.05
C ASN A 66 6.46 8.52 -11.96
N LEU A 67 5.50 9.40 -11.69
CA LEU A 67 5.29 10.63 -12.45
C LEU A 67 5.98 11.80 -11.75
N PRO A 68 6.52 12.76 -12.53
CA PRO A 68 7.26 13.88 -11.99
C PRO A 68 6.55 14.63 -10.86
N GLU A 69 7.31 15.02 -9.84
CA GLU A 69 6.83 15.84 -8.73
C GLU A 69 6.14 17.15 -9.16
N GLU A 70 6.47 17.71 -10.34
CA GLU A 70 5.80 18.92 -10.88
C GLU A 70 4.29 18.76 -11.07
N TYR A 71 3.80 17.52 -11.15
CA TYR A 71 2.37 17.19 -11.23
C TYR A 71 1.75 16.85 -9.87
N GLY A 72 2.51 16.97 -8.77
CA GLY A 72 2.06 16.62 -7.41
C GLY A 72 2.13 15.12 -7.10
N CYS A 73 2.93 14.37 -7.85
CA CYS A 73 3.19 12.95 -7.66
C CYS A 73 4.49 12.71 -6.86
N ALA A 74 4.76 11.46 -6.49
CA ALA A 74 5.83 11.11 -5.55
C ALA A 74 7.24 10.96 -6.17
N GLY A 75 7.40 11.08 -7.50
CA GLY A 75 8.69 10.85 -8.16
C GLY A 75 8.75 11.31 -9.62
#